data_AF-A0A820QS72-F1
#
_entry.id   AF-A0A820QS72-F1
#
_cell.length_a   1.000
_cell.length_b   1.000
_cell.length_c   1.000
_cell.angle_alpha   90.00
_cell.angle_beta   90.00
_cell.angle_gamma   90.00
#
_symmetry.space_group_name_H-M   'P 1'
#
loop_
_entity.id
_entity.type
_entity.pdbx_description
1 polymer ?
#
loop_
_entity_poly.entity_id
_entity_poly.type
_entity_poly.pdbx_seq_one_letter_code
_entity_poly.pdbx_strand_id
1 'polypeptide(L)'
;YRQLTLRQFEDWFEKYRHAANSLDNREEAISDVATEIEVDLMLAGLTAVEDKLQDGVPRAIATLRCAGIRLWLLTGDKQATALSTAQAASLINIPQTLSSNQQSSTADDVRAATPSAITWDFSSSAQAQLNQHTHMIYYS
;
A
#
# COMPACT_ATOMS: atom_id res chain seq x y z
N TYR A 1 -10.20 16.55 -6.90
CA TYR A 1 -11.47 17.29 -7.03
C TYR A 1 -11.58 17.81 -8.45
N ARG A 2 -12.80 17.83 -8.99
CA ARG A 2 -13.13 18.40 -10.30
C ARG A 2 -14.50 19.07 -10.16
N GLN A 3 -14.66 20.24 -10.76
CA GLN A 3 -15.98 20.90 -10.80
C GLN A 3 -16.79 20.33 -11.97
N LEU A 4 -18.06 20.04 -11.71
CA LEU A 4 -18.99 19.55 -12.71
C LEU A 4 -20.09 20.58 -12.92
N THR A 5 -20.53 20.74 -14.17
CA THR A 5 -21.76 21.45 -14.46
C THR A 5 -22.96 20.63 -14.01
N LEU A 6 -24.10 21.29 -13.75
CA LEU A 6 -25.33 20.62 -13.34
C LEU A 6 -25.75 19.53 -14.35
N ARG A 7 -25.69 19.84 -15.64
CA ARG A 7 -26.03 18.89 -16.71
C ARG A 7 -25.13 17.65 -16.71
N GLN A 8 -23.81 17.82 -16.56
CA GLN A 8 -22.88 16.68 -16.49
C GLN A 8 -23.18 15.79 -15.28
N PHE A 9 -23.53 16.41 -14.15
CA PHE A 9 -23.95 15.67 -12.97
C PHE A 9 -25.26 14.91 -13.20
N GLU A 10 -26.28 15.55 -13.76
CA GLU A 10 -27.58 14.94 -14.05
C GLU A 10 -27.45 13.75 -15.02
N ASP A 11 -26.70 13.93 -16.12
CA ASP A 11 -26.45 12.89 -17.12
C ASP A 11 -25.72 11.67 -16.50
N TRP A 12 -24.74 11.91 -15.63
CA TRP A 12 -24.05 10.85 -14.90
C TRP A 12 -24.94 10.20 -13.83
N PHE A 13 -25.74 10.99 -13.12
CA PHE A 13 -26.56 10.51 -12.02
C PHE A 13 -27.65 9.56 -12.51
N GLU A 14 -28.24 9.80 -13.68
CA GLU A 14 -29.20 8.86 -14.28
C GLU A 14 -28.54 7.52 -14.63
N LYS A 15 -27.31 7.52 -15.15
CA LYS A 15 -26.54 6.29 -15.37
C LYS A 15 -26.26 5.56 -14.06
N TYR A 16 -25.85 6.29 -13.03
CA TYR A 16 -25.61 5.73 -11.70
C TYR A 16 -26.89 5.11 -11.12
N ARG A 17 -28.03 5.78 -11.24
CA ARG A 17 -29.33 5.24 -10.82
C ARG A 17 -29.70 3.96 -11.56
N HIS A 18 -29.44 3.91 -12.86
CA HIS A 18 -29.68 2.69 -13.64
C HIS A 18 -28.79 1.55 -13.14
N ALA A 19 -27.48 1.79 -12.96
CA ALA A 19 -26.54 0.81 -12.42
C ALA A 19 -26.92 0.34 -11.01
N ALA A 20 -27.29 1.26 -10.12
CA ALA A 20 -27.65 0.96 -8.74
C ALA A 20 -28.94 0.15 -8.59
N ASN A 21 -29.86 0.28 -9.56
CA ASN A 21 -31.10 -0.50 -9.61
C ASN A 21 -30.99 -1.78 -10.45
N SER A 22 -29.79 -2.10 -10.97
CA SER A 22 -29.57 -3.36 -11.69
C SER A 22 -29.75 -4.55 -10.74
N LEU A 23 -30.44 -5.58 -11.21
CA LEU A 23 -30.61 -6.84 -10.49
C LEU A 23 -29.40 -7.76 -10.67
N ASP A 24 -28.68 -7.60 -11.78
CA ASP A 24 -27.51 -8.40 -12.15
C ASP A 24 -26.26 -7.52 -12.18
N ASN A 25 -25.13 -8.06 -11.71
CA ASN A 25 -23.80 -7.40 -11.70
C ASN A 25 -23.79 -5.95 -11.21
N ARG A 26 -24.62 -5.63 -10.21
CA ARG A 26 -24.80 -4.27 -9.71
C ARG A 26 -23.49 -3.61 -9.26
N GLU A 27 -22.66 -4.33 -8.51
CA GLU A 27 -21.39 -3.80 -8.00
C GLU A 27 -20.42 -3.44 -9.15
N GLU A 28 -20.37 -4.24 -10.21
CA GLU A 28 -19.56 -3.98 -11.41
C GLU A 28 -20.10 -2.76 -12.17
N ALA A 29 -21.42 -2.72 -12.42
CA ALA A 29 -22.06 -1.61 -13.10
C ALA A 29 -21.87 -0.27 -12.36
N ILE A 30 -21.91 -0.28 -11.02
CA ILE A 30 -21.61 0.90 -10.21
C ILE A 30 -20.14 1.30 -10.34
N SER A 31 -19.22 0.32 -10.30
CA SER A 31 -17.78 0.56 -10.44
C SER A 31 -17.44 1.20 -11.79
N ASP A 32 -18.07 0.75 -12.87
CA ASP A 32 -17.87 1.30 -14.21
C ASP A 32 -18.33 2.76 -14.30
N VAL A 33 -19.54 3.04 -13.80
CA VAL A 33 -20.08 4.41 -13.79
C VAL A 33 -19.29 5.32 -12.86
N ALA A 34 -18.76 4.82 -11.73
CA ALA A 34 -17.86 5.58 -10.87
C ALA A 34 -16.56 5.94 -11.60
N THR A 35 -16.00 5.00 -12.37
CA THR A 35 -14.78 5.25 -13.15
C THR A 35 -14.97 6.34 -14.20
N GLU A 36 -16.17 6.45 -14.82
CA GLU A 36 -16.47 7.52 -15.79
C GLU A 36 -16.33 8.94 -15.19
N ILE A 37 -16.67 9.13 -13.91
CA ILE A 37 -16.65 10.44 -13.25
C ILE A 37 -15.33 10.73 -12.53
N GLU A 38 -14.54 9.71 -12.21
CA GLU A 38 -13.25 9.79 -11.50
C GLU A 38 -12.04 10.12 -12.40
N VAL A 39 -12.29 10.78 -13.53
CA VAL A 39 -11.25 11.25 -14.47
C VAL A 39 -10.94 12.74 -14.31
N ASP A 40 -9.73 13.17 -14.71
CA ASP A 40 -9.28 14.57 -14.73
C ASP A 40 -9.43 15.31 -13.38
N LEU A 41 -9.16 14.62 -12.28
CA LEU A 41 -9.22 15.18 -10.94
C LEU A 41 -7.97 16.01 -10.62
N MET A 42 -8.16 17.17 -9.98
CA MET A 42 -7.07 17.95 -9.38
C MET A 42 -6.78 17.49 -7.95
N LEU A 43 -5.50 17.36 -7.57
CA LEU A 43 -5.15 17.06 -6.18
C LEU A 43 -5.55 18.22 -5.27
N ALA A 44 -6.49 17.98 -4.34
CA ALA A 44 -6.91 18.99 -3.36
C ALA A 44 -5.91 19.11 -2.20
N GLY A 45 -5.30 18.00 -1.84
CA GLY A 45 -4.39 17.89 -0.70
C GLY A 45 -4.11 16.43 -0.38
N LEU A 46 -3.23 16.21 0.58
CA LEU A 46 -2.87 14.89 1.10
C LEU A 46 -3.11 14.88 2.60
N THR A 47 -3.67 13.79 3.09
CA THR A 47 -3.81 13.53 4.53
C THR A 47 -2.86 12.41 4.91
N ALA A 48 -2.12 12.59 5.99
CA ALA A 48 -1.35 11.52 6.61
C ALA A 48 -2.00 11.20 7.96
N VAL A 49 -2.31 9.92 8.17
CA VAL A 49 -2.77 9.41 9.47
C VAL A 49 -1.64 8.57 10.03
N GLU A 50 -1.24 8.90 11.25
CA GLU A 50 -0.24 8.13 11.98
C GLU A 50 -0.95 7.04 12.78
N ASP A 51 -0.60 5.78 12.52
CA ASP A 51 -0.97 4.67 13.38
C ASP A 51 0.01 4.59 14.55
N LYS A 52 -0.46 5.04 15.71
CA LYS A 52 0.39 5.16 16.89
C LYS A 52 0.60 3.80 17.54
N LEU A 53 1.87 3.49 17.77
CA LEU A 53 2.24 2.36 18.62
C LEU A 53 1.88 2.65 20.08
N GLN A 54 1.72 1.56 20.84
CA GLN A 54 1.61 1.67 22.28
C GLN A 54 2.86 2.31 22.89
N ASP A 55 2.67 3.02 24.00
CA ASP A 55 3.76 3.67 24.72
C ASP A 55 4.84 2.67 25.14
N GLY A 56 6.10 3.04 24.89
CA GLY A 56 7.25 2.23 25.26
C GLY A 56 7.59 1.07 24.32
N VAL A 57 6.74 0.77 23.31
CA VAL A 57 7.03 -0.28 22.32
C VAL A 57 8.39 -0.06 21.62
N PRO A 58 8.73 1.15 21.12
CA PRO A 58 10.03 1.36 20.47
C PRO A 58 11.21 1.09 21.42
N ARG A 59 11.10 1.49 22.69
CA ARG A 59 12.14 1.27 23.71
C ARG A 59 12.31 -0.21 24.04
N ALA A 60 11.22 -0.94 24.18
CA ALA A 60 11.25 -2.37 24.44
C ALA A 60 11.90 -3.13 23.27
N ILE A 61 11.50 -2.82 22.03
CA ILE A 61 12.08 -3.40 20.82
C ILE A 61 13.59 -3.14 20.73
N ALA A 62 14.03 -1.90 20.96
CA ALA A 62 15.45 -1.56 20.97
C ALA A 62 16.22 -2.37 22.03
N THR A 63 15.66 -2.50 23.23
CA THR A 63 16.26 -3.26 24.33
C THR A 63 16.42 -4.74 23.97
N LEU A 64 15.37 -5.36 23.42
CA LEU A 64 15.39 -6.77 22.98
C LEU A 64 16.42 -6.98 21.87
N ARG A 65 16.52 -6.05 20.91
CA ARG A 65 17.53 -6.10 19.84
C ARG A 65 18.94 -5.99 20.38
N CYS A 66 19.22 -5.07 21.32
CA CYS A 66 20.52 -4.94 21.97
C CYS A 66 20.90 -6.19 22.77
N ALA A 67 19.91 -6.92 23.31
CA ALA A 67 20.12 -8.21 23.95
C ALA A 67 20.35 -9.38 22.97
N GLY A 68 20.36 -9.13 21.66
CA GLY A 68 20.56 -10.15 20.63
C GLY A 68 19.33 -11.00 20.32
N ILE A 69 18.14 -10.59 20.78
CA ILE A 69 16.88 -11.31 20.56
C ILE A 69 16.35 -10.98 19.16
N ARG A 70 16.03 -12.03 18.39
CA ARG A 70 15.42 -11.90 17.06
C ARG A 70 13.92 -11.66 17.20
N LEU A 71 13.39 -10.66 16.49
CA LEU A 71 11.99 -10.26 16.51
C LEU A 71 11.32 -10.54 15.16
N TRP A 72 10.08 -11.01 15.20
CA TRP A 72 9.26 -11.31 14.03
C TRP A 72 7.92 -10.61 14.18
N LEU A 73 7.47 -9.90 13.15
CA LEU A 73 6.15 -9.28 13.09
C LEU A 73 5.23 -10.16 12.25
N LEU A 74 4.27 -10.83 12.89
CA LEU A 74 3.22 -11.61 12.24
C LEU A 74 1.90 -10.84 12.36
N THR A 75 1.30 -10.47 11.23
CA THR A 75 0.04 -9.73 11.19
C THR A 75 -0.85 -10.26 10.06
N GLY A 76 -2.17 -10.17 10.26
CA GLY A 76 -3.17 -10.45 9.23
C GLY A 76 -3.59 -9.21 8.44
N ASP A 77 -2.92 -8.07 8.67
CA ASP A 77 -3.19 -6.82 7.94
C ASP A 77 -2.60 -6.86 6.52
N LYS A 78 -3.04 -5.92 5.67
CA LYS A 78 -2.48 -5.70 4.35
C LYS A 78 -1.00 -5.34 4.46
N GLN A 79 -0.23 -5.72 3.44
CA GLN A 79 1.21 -5.50 3.38
C GLN A 79 1.61 -4.03 3.61
N ALA A 80 0.88 -3.07 3.03
CA ALA A 80 1.16 -1.64 3.19
C ALA A 80 1.07 -1.21 4.66
N THR A 81 0.04 -1.68 5.40
CA THR A 81 -0.12 -1.39 6.82
C THR A 81 0.96 -2.08 7.64
N ALA A 82 1.24 -3.36 7.38
CA ALA A 82 2.29 -4.12 8.05
C ALA A 82 3.66 -3.44 7.93
N LEU A 83 3.97 -2.89 6.75
CA LEU A 83 5.21 -2.17 6.49
C LEU A 83 5.27 -0.86 7.28
N SER A 84 4.17 -0.11 7.32
CA SER A 84 4.06 1.12 8.09
C SER A 84 4.25 0.85 9.59
N THR A 85 3.59 -0.18 10.14
CA THR A 85 3.76 -0.58 11.54
C THR A 85 5.19 -1.03 11.83
N ALA A 86 5.81 -1.81 10.94
CA ALA A 86 7.19 -2.27 11.11
C ALA A 86 8.20 -1.11 11.09
N GLN A 87 7.96 -0.09 10.25
CA GLN A 87 8.75 1.15 10.24
C GLN A 87 8.58 1.94 11.53
N ALA A 88 7.33 2.18 11.96
CA ALA A 88 7.02 2.87 13.21
C ALA A 88 7.68 2.16 14.41
N ALA A 89 7.70 0.83 14.40
CA ALA A 89 8.29 0.00 15.44
C ALA A 89 9.82 -0.11 15.34
N SER A 90 10.44 0.56 14.36
CA SER A 90 11.88 0.48 14.07
C SER A 90 12.38 -0.96 13.87
N LEU A 91 11.51 -1.86 13.39
CA LEU A 91 11.88 -3.22 13.02
C LEU A 91 12.63 -3.24 11.69
N ILE A 92 12.21 -2.39 10.77
CA ILE A 92 12.83 -2.21 9.45
C ILE A 92 13.20 -0.74 9.26
N ASN A 93 14.30 -0.50 8.55
CA ASN A 93 14.65 0.82 8.06
C ASN A 93 14.61 0.75 6.53
N ILE A 94 13.60 1.37 5.93
CA ILE A 94 13.53 1.46 4.47
C ILE A 94 14.25 2.75 4.10
N PRO A 95 15.44 2.69 3.47
CA PRO A 95 16.12 3.89 3.03
C PRO A 95 15.18 4.64 2.09
N GLN A 96 14.84 5.88 2.45
CA GLN A 96 14.11 6.75 1.54
C GLN A 96 15.06 7.15 0.42
N THR A 97 15.08 6.38 -0.65
CA THR A 97 15.71 6.78 -1.91
C THR A 97 14.88 7.93 -2.46
N LEU A 98 15.29 9.15 -2.14
CA LEU A 98 14.79 10.36 -2.76
C LEU A 98 15.26 10.35 -4.22
N SER A 99 14.47 9.77 -5.11
CA SER A 99 14.64 9.98 -6.54
C SER A 99 14.22 11.42 -6.85
N SER A 100 15.17 12.36 -6.73
CA SER A 100 15.03 13.72 -7.22
C SER A 100 14.90 13.68 -8.75
N ASN A 101 13.67 13.63 -9.26
CA ASN A 101 13.42 13.76 -10.69
C ASN A 101 13.58 15.23 -11.08
N GLN A 102 14.80 15.61 -11.51
CA GLN A 102 14.98 16.80 -12.35
C GLN A 102 14.51 16.45 -13.76
N GLN A 103 13.52 17.19 -14.27
CA GLN A 103 13.14 17.14 -15.67
C GLN A 103 14.21 17.83 -16.51
N SER A 104 14.83 17.09 -17.44
CA SER A 104 15.26 17.63 -18.74
C SER A 104 15.33 16.50 -19.75
N SER A 105 14.70 16.78 -20.89
CA SER A 105 14.49 15.95 -22.08
C SER A 105 15.77 15.40 -22.69
N THR A 106 15.81 14.08 -22.94
CA THR A 106 16.11 13.47 -24.25
C THR A 106 15.65 12.02 -24.22
N ALA A 107 14.95 11.61 -25.28
CA ALA A 107 14.58 10.22 -25.52
C ALA A 107 15.85 9.41 -25.77
N ASP A 108 16.26 8.59 -24.81
CA ASP A 108 16.91 7.29 -24.99
C ASP A 108 17.13 6.65 -23.61
N ASP A 109 16.79 5.36 -23.50
CA ASP A 109 17.07 4.43 -22.39
C ASP A 109 16.15 4.47 -21.15
N VAL A 110 14.90 4.00 -21.29
CA VAL A 110 14.04 3.60 -20.16
C VAL A 110 14.19 2.10 -19.90
N ARG A 111 15.30 1.71 -19.27
CA ARG A 111 15.29 0.53 -18.38
C ARG A 111 14.88 1.03 -17.01
N ALA A 112 13.57 1.07 -16.79
CA ALA A 112 12.99 1.33 -15.48
C ALA A 112 13.62 0.33 -14.48
N ALA A 113 14.47 0.83 -13.59
CA ALA A 113 14.86 0.11 -12.40
C ALA A 113 13.61 -0.03 -11.54
N THR A 114 12.90 -1.14 -11.70
CA THR A 114 11.98 -1.63 -10.69
C THR A 114 12.76 -1.67 -9.39
N PRO A 115 12.30 -1.04 -8.28
CA PRO A 115 12.88 -1.33 -6.99
C PRO A 115 12.65 -2.82 -6.80
N SER A 116 13.74 -3.59 -6.84
CA SER A 116 13.72 -5.03 -6.63
C SER A 116 12.88 -5.29 -5.40
N ALA A 117 11.90 -6.20 -5.53
CA ALA A 117 11.14 -6.71 -4.40
C ALA A 117 12.07 -6.88 -3.20
N ILE A 118 11.66 -6.40 -2.02
CA ILE A 118 12.42 -6.58 -0.78
C ILE A 118 12.69 -8.08 -0.65
N THR A 119 13.88 -8.51 -1.07
CA THR A 119 14.30 -9.90 -0.95
C THR A 119 14.63 -10.08 0.51
N TRP A 120 13.78 -10.82 1.21
CA TRP A 120 14.06 -11.30 2.54
C TRP A 120 15.25 -12.25 2.46
N ASP A 121 16.46 -11.72 2.65
CA ASP A 121 17.69 -12.52 2.69
C ASP A 121 17.74 -13.28 4.02
N PHE A 122 17.01 -14.38 4.08
CA PHE A 122 17.12 -15.36 5.15
C PHE A 122 18.28 -16.29 4.86
N SER A 123 19.10 -16.58 5.87
CA SER A 123 20.04 -17.70 5.77
C SER A 123 19.26 -18.99 5.48
N SER A 124 19.84 -19.92 4.72
CA SER A 124 19.19 -21.21 4.41
C SER A 124 18.72 -21.96 5.66
N SER A 125 19.40 -21.74 6.80
CA SER A 125 19.01 -22.25 8.13
C SER A 125 17.78 -21.57 8.72
N ALA A 126 17.62 -20.27 8.57
CA ALA A 126 16.44 -19.53 9.03
C ALA A 126 15.21 -19.88 8.18
N GLN A 127 15.40 -20.03 6.86
CA GLN A 127 14.35 -20.50 5.94
C GLN A 127 13.92 -21.94 6.29
N ALA A 128 14.87 -22.82 6.62
CA ALA A 128 14.58 -24.19 7.01
C ALA A 128 13.84 -24.29 8.35
N GLN A 129 14.20 -23.48 9.36
CA GLN A 129 13.48 -23.41 10.63
C GLN A 129 12.08 -22.82 10.48
N LEU A 130 11.91 -21.83 9.59
CA LEU A 130 10.60 -21.28 9.27
C LEU A 130 9.70 -22.36 8.64
N ASN A 131 10.24 -23.15 7.70
CA ASN A 131 9.51 -24.23 7.05
C ASN A 131 9.21 -25.42 7.99
N GLN A 132 9.99 -25.61 9.06
CA GLN A 132 9.75 -26.67 10.05
C GLN A 132 8.67 -26.32 11.08
N HIS A 133 8.45 -25.03 11.36
CA HIS A 133 7.47 -24.58 12.35
C HIS A 133 6.25 -23.84 11.79
N THR A 134 6.20 -23.56 10.49
CA THR A 134 5.14 -22.77 9.86
C THR A 134 4.36 -23.61 8.85
N HIS A 135 3.39 -24.38 9.33
CA HIS A 135 2.24 -24.78 8.51
C HIS A 135 1.28 -23.58 8.38
N MET A 136 1.71 -22.49 7.74
CA MET A 136 0.87 -21.32 7.45
C MET A 136 1.22 -20.72 6.08
N ILE A 137 0.61 -21.33 5.07
CA ILE A 137 -0.11 -20.74 3.92
C ILE A 137 0.52 -19.49 3.26
N TYR A 138 1.14 -19.69 2.09
CA TYR A 138 1.06 -18.75 0.98
C TYR A 138 -0.01 -19.27 0.02
N TYR A 139 -1.00 -18.44 -0.35
CA TYR A 139 -1.83 -18.67 -1.54
C TYR A 139 -1.39 -17.72 -2.66
N SER A 140 -1.51 -18.28 -3.87
CA SER A 140 -1.24 -17.76 -5.22
C SER A 140 -1.65 -16.32 -5.49
#